data_AF-A0A3A8PH52-F1
#
_entry.id   AF-A0A3A8PH52-F1
#
_cell.length_a   1.000
_cell.length_b   1.000
_cell.length_c   1.000
_cell.angle_alpha   90.00
_cell.angle_beta   90.00
_cell.angle_gamma   90.00
#
_symmetry.space_group_name_H-M   'P 1'
#
loop_
_entity.id
_entity.type
_entity.pdbx_description
1 polymer ?
#
loop_
_entity_poly.entity_id
_entity_poly.type
_entity_poly.pdbx_seq_one_letter_code
_entity_poly.pdbx_strand_id
1 'polypeptide(L)'
;MATPPATVAPAPPSATPTTANDVPAKVETPTPTKVVSKTTTKPGGKTQASRIPLEPTEAIAISDLKEARAAAARKDVDTAVRMAQRSYTAQKTLAAHYLAIKLRCQTRDMVNGPVELKKLPRADLTQQLIDECRSNGIELKK
;
A
#
# COMPACT_ATOMS: atom_id res chain seq x y z
N MET A 1 24.35 -39.89 -32.56
CA MET A 1 23.82 -38.92 -33.55
C MET A 1 23.52 -37.63 -32.80
N ALA A 2 24.23 -36.55 -33.11
CA ALA A 2 24.16 -35.26 -32.42
C ALA A 2 23.32 -34.28 -33.25
N THR A 3 22.29 -33.69 -32.65
CA THR A 3 21.50 -32.60 -33.23
C THR A 3 21.99 -31.26 -32.63
N PRO A 4 22.24 -30.22 -33.47
CA PRO A 4 22.79 -28.95 -32.98
C PRO A 4 21.73 -28.09 -32.26
N PRO A 5 22.14 -27.20 -31.34
CA PRO A 5 21.23 -26.28 -30.64
C PRO A 5 20.79 -25.14 -31.57
N ALA A 6 19.51 -24.79 -31.52
CA ALA A 6 18.96 -23.65 -32.25
C ALA A 6 19.35 -22.33 -31.57
N THR A 7 20.21 -21.54 -32.20
CA THR A 7 20.49 -20.15 -31.86
C THR A 7 19.37 -19.26 -32.44
N VAL A 8 18.64 -18.54 -31.59
CA VAL A 8 17.75 -17.45 -32.01
C VAL A 8 18.27 -16.14 -31.41
N ALA A 9 18.81 -15.29 -32.27
CA ALA A 9 19.23 -13.92 -31.96
C ALA A 9 18.02 -12.94 -32.05
N PRO A 10 18.07 -11.78 -31.36
CA PRO A 10 16.91 -10.92 -31.11
C PRO A 10 16.48 -10.06 -32.32
N ALA A 11 15.17 -9.88 -32.48
CA ALA A 11 14.58 -8.97 -33.47
C ALA A 11 14.35 -7.54 -32.91
N PRO A 12 14.50 -6.48 -33.73
CA PRO A 12 14.44 -5.08 -33.31
C PRO A 12 13.00 -4.57 -32.98
N PRO A 13 12.86 -3.46 -32.22
CA PRO A 13 11.56 -2.90 -31.86
C PRO A 13 10.92 -2.18 -33.04
N SER A 14 9.62 -2.39 -33.27
CA SER A 14 8.83 -1.63 -34.25
C SER A 14 7.81 -0.74 -33.53
N ALA A 15 7.78 0.53 -33.94
CA ALA A 15 6.98 1.61 -33.38
C ALA A 15 5.49 1.55 -33.76
N THR A 16 4.66 2.19 -32.92
CA THR A 16 3.23 2.55 -33.06
C THR A 16 2.96 3.51 -34.24
N PRO A 17 1.74 3.57 -34.84
CA PRO A 17 0.64 4.39 -34.27
C PRO A 17 -0.83 3.94 -34.54
N THR A 18 -1.71 4.39 -33.62
CA THR A 18 -3.11 4.89 -33.70
C THR A 18 -4.11 4.41 -34.78
N THR A 19 -5.31 4.01 -34.33
CA THR A 19 -6.61 4.17 -35.04
C THR A 19 -7.71 4.22 -33.95
N ALA A 20 -8.22 5.37 -33.50
CA ALA A 20 -9.20 6.28 -34.12
C ALA A 20 -10.48 5.55 -34.60
N ASN A 21 -11.49 5.45 -33.73
CA ASN A 21 -12.88 5.25 -34.15
C ASN A 21 -13.60 6.60 -34.07
N ASP A 22 -13.93 7.11 -35.24
CA ASP A 22 -14.60 8.36 -35.58
C ASP A 22 -16.10 8.09 -35.78
N VAL A 23 -16.98 8.83 -35.10
CA VAL A 23 -18.30 9.30 -35.59
C VAL A 23 -18.74 10.49 -34.69
N PRO A 24 -19.52 11.49 -35.16
CA PRO A 24 -18.99 12.83 -35.43
C PRO A 24 -19.81 13.99 -34.80
N ALA A 25 -19.21 15.20 -34.83
CA ALA A 25 -19.76 16.56 -35.04
C ALA A 25 -21.08 16.99 -34.32
N LYS A 26 -21.30 18.20 -33.81
CA LYS A 26 -20.65 19.52 -33.82
C LYS A 26 -21.70 20.48 -33.22
N VAL A 27 -21.38 21.29 -32.21
CA VAL A 27 -21.91 22.66 -31.96
C VAL A 27 -20.89 23.36 -31.04
N GLU A 28 -19.90 24.08 -31.59
CA GLU A 28 -19.78 25.55 -31.62
C GLU A 28 -19.98 26.25 -30.25
N THR A 29 -18.91 26.60 -29.50
CA THR A 29 -18.17 27.91 -29.45
C THR A 29 -18.74 28.87 -28.38
N PRO A 30 -18.02 29.80 -27.68
CA PRO A 30 -16.65 29.87 -27.14
C PRO A 30 -16.56 30.24 -25.60
N THR A 31 -15.35 30.11 -25.02
CA THR A 31 -14.70 30.73 -23.80
C THR A 31 -15.45 31.74 -22.90
N PRO A 32 -15.10 31.94 -21.58
CA PRO A 32 -13.74 31.89 -21.00
C PRO A 32 -13.58 31.30 -19.58
N THR A 33 -12.30 31.07 -19.23
CA THR A 33 -11.68 30.93 -17.90
C THR A 33 -12.55 31.21 -16.67
N LYS A 34 -12.79 30.18 -15.84
CA LYS A 34 -13.12 30.40 -14.42
C LYS A 34 -12.36 29.43 -13.52
N VAL A 35 -11.16 29.89 -13.17
CA VAL A 35 -10.56 29.85 -11.83
C VAL A 35 -10.71 28.53 -11.06
N VAL A 36 -9.59 27.81 -10.99
CA VAL A 36 -9.06 27.14 -9.79
C VAL A 36 -10.01 27.30 -8.59
N SER A 37 -10.78 26.27 -8.28
CA SER A 37 -11.40 26.17 -6.96
C SER A 37 -10.28 25.90 -5.96
N LYS A 38 -9.57 26.97 -5.59
CA LYS A 38 -8.90 27.10 -4.31
C LYS A 38 -10.02 27.00 -3.29
N THR A 39 -10.23 25.80 -2.77
CA THR A 39 -10.91 25.65 -1.48
C THR A 39 -10.00 26.32 -0.46
N THR A 40 -10.25 27.61 -0.23
CA THR A 40 -9.63 28.39 0.83
C THR A 40 -10.17 27.87 2.16
N THR A 41 -9.61 26.77 2.64
CA THR A 41 -9.81 26.34 4.02
C THR A 41 -8.88 27.21 4.89
N LYS A 42 -9.50 28.21 5.52
CA LYS A 42 -9.00 29.08 6.59
C LYS A 42 -7.78 28.51 7.35
N PRO A 43 -6.62 29.21 7.41
CA PRO A 43 -5.50 28.78 8.24
C PRO A 43 -5.80 29.17 9.68
N GLY A 44 -6.42 28.27 10.42
CA GLY A 44 -6.78 28.52 11.80
C GLY A 44 -7.06 27.22 12.52
N GLY A 45 -6.06 26.76 13.28
CA GLY A 45 -6.30 25.77 14.34
C GLY A 45 -5.39 24.56 14.25
N LYS A 46 -4.26 24.67 14.97
CA LYS A 46 -3.43 23.56 15.45
C LYS A 46 -2.79 22.74 14.33
N THR A 47 -1.47 22.83 14.24
CA THR A 47 -0.61 21.76 13.74
C THR A 47 -1.01 20.46 14.45
N GLN A 48 -1.99 19.76 13.89
CA GLN A 48 -2.39 18.45 14.37
C GLN A 48 -1.20 17.59 13.98
N ALA A 49 -0.43 17.17 14.99
CA ALA A 49 0.71 16.27 14.82
C ALA A 49 0.36 15.26 13.74
N SER A 50 1.19 15.15 12.70
CA SER A 50 0.95 14.30 11.52
C SER A 50 0.49 12.92 11.97
N ARG A 51 -0.82 12.75 12.04
CA ARG A 51 -1.44 11.52 12.53
C ARG A 51 -1.44 10.63 11.31
N ILE A 52 -0.67 9.56 11.38
CA ILE A 52 -0.57 8.57 10.30
C ILE A 52 -2.01 8.21 9.89
N PRO A 53 -2.39 8.35 8.60
CA PRO A 53 -3.73 8.02 8.14
C PRO A 53 -4.11 6.59 8.53
N LEU A 54 -5.34 6.41 9.04
CA LEU A 54 -5.77 5.09 9.53
C LEU A 54 -5.89 4.09 8.38
N GLU A 55 -6.63 4.44 7.34
CA GLU A 55 -6.80 3.62 6.14
C GLU A 55 -6.10 4.28 4.93
N PRO A 56 -5.64 3.48 3.95
CA PRO A 56 -5.09 4.00 2.71
C PRO A 56 -6.16 4.68 1.84
N THR A 57 -5.75 5.75 1.16
CA THR A 57 -6.52 6.45 0.12
C THR A 57 -5.97 6.19 -1.28
N GLU A 58 -4.69 5.82 -1.40
CA GLU A 58 -4.05 5.49 -2.66
C GLU A 58 -4.56 4.13 -3.17
N ALA A 59 -4.95 4.06 -4.45
CA ALA A 59 -5.54 2.85 -5.04
C ALA A 59 -4.63 1.62 -4.90
N ILE A 60 -3.31 1.81 -5.04
CA ILE A 60 -2.30 0.75 -4.88
C ILE A 60 -2.27 0.28 -3.42
N ALA A 61 -2.22 1.21 -2.47
CA ALA A 61 -2.20 0.87 -1.05
C ALA A 61 -3.49 0.18 -0.59
N ILE A 62 -4.66 0.59 -1.13
CA ILE A 62 -5.96 -0.05 -0.89
C ILE A 62 -5.95 -1.49 -1.44
N SER A 63 -5.49 -1.67 -2.68
CA SER A 63 -5.43 -2.98 -3.33
C SER A 63 -4.52 -3.94 -2.55
N ASP A 64 -3.31 -3.50 -2.22
CA ASP A 64 -2.34 -4.30 -1.46
C ASP A 64 -2.85 -4.65 -0.05
N LEU A 65 -3.57 -3.72 0.62
CA LEU A 65 -4.17 -4.00 1.93
C LEU A 65 -5.30 -5.02 1.84
N LYS A 66 -6.13 -4.97 0.78
CA LYS A 66 -7.16 -5.98 0.54
C LYS A 66 -6.55 -7.36 0.29
N GLU A 67 -5.50 -7.42 -0.51
CA GLU A 67 -4.78 -8.67 -0.78
C GLU A 67 -4.12 -9.22 0.48
N ALA A 68 -3.52 -8.36 1.30
CA ALA A 68 -2.97 -8.74 2.61
C ALA A 68 -4.03 -9.37 3.51
N ARG A 69 -5.22 -8.76 3.60
CA ARG A 69 -6.35 -9.29 4.38
C ARG A 69 -6.85 -10.63 3.82
N ALA A 70 -6.91 -10.76 2.49
CA ALA A 70 -7.31 -12.00 1.83
C ALA A 70 -6.31 -13.14 2.06
N ALA A 71 -5.01 -12.87 1.98
CA ALA A 71 -3.95 -13.83 2.28
C ALA A 71 -3.97 -14.25 3.75
N ALA A 72 -4.17 -13.30 4.66
CA ALA A 72 -4.32 -13.58 6.09
C ALA A 72 -5.51 -14.51 6.37
N ALA A 73 -6.66 -14.29 5.70
CA ALA A 73 -7.83 -15.16 5.81
C ALA A 73 -7.57 -16.59 5.30
N ARG A 74 -6.64 -16.74 4.34
CA ARG A 74 -6.17 -18.04 3.83
C ARG A 74 -5.04 -18.66 4.68
N LYS A 75 -4.65 -18.02 5.78
CA LYS A 75 -3.49 -18.38 6.62
C LYS A 75 -2.14 -18.34 5.89
N ASP A 76 -2.07 -17.63 4.76
CA ASP A 76 -0.81 -17.37 4.07
C ASP A 76 -0.16 -16.13 4.67
N VAL A 77 0.59 -16.33 5.76
CA VAL A 77 1.12 -15.24 6.55
C VAL A 77 2.25 -14.50 5.83
N ASP A 78 3.13 -15.21 5.11
CA ASP A 78 4.23 -14.58 4.37
C ASP A 78 3.72 -13.64 3.29
N THR A 79 2.71 -14.08 2.52
CA THR A 79 2.07 -13.21 1.53
C THR A 79 1.33 -12.06 2.21
N ALA A 80 0.61 -12.32 3.28
CA ALA A 80 -0.14 -11.28 4.00
C ALA A 80 0.77 -10.18 4.55
N VAL A 81 1.89 -10.54 5.17
CA VAL A 81 2.89 -9.59 5.68
C VAL A 81 3.52 -8.81 4.52
N ARG A 82 3.88 -9.49 3.43
CA ARG A 82 4.48 -8.84 2.25
C ARG A 82 3.55 -7.79 1.65
N MET A 83 2.28 -8.14 1.44
CA MET A 83 1.30 -7.23 0.87
C MET A 83 0.96 -6.07 1.83
N ALA A 84 0.90 -6.34 3.14
CA ALA A 84 0.72 -5.30 4.15
C ALA A 84 1.91 -4.31 4.14
N GLN A 85 3.14 -4.81 4.02
CA GLN A 85 4.32 -3.96 3.90
C GLN A 85 4.31 -3.15 2.59
N ARG A 86 3.93 -3.75 1.45
CA ARG A 86 3.79 -3.02 0.18
C ARG A 86 2.78 -1.88 0.28
N SER A 87 1.61 -2.16 0.87
CA SER A 87 0.59 -1.14 1.16
C SER A 87 1.16 0.01 2.01
N TYR A 88 1.90 -0.31 3.08
CA TYR A 88 2.54 0.70 3.93
C TYR A 88 3.62 1.51 3.18
N THR A 89 4.40 0.88 2.31
CA THR A 89 5.40 1.59 1.49
C THR A 89 4.78 2.48 0.43
N ALA A 90 3.63 2.07 -0.13
CA ALA A 90 2.86 2.88 -1.06
C ALA A 90 2.21 4.08 -0.37
N GLN A 91 1.68 3.86 0.84
CA GLN A 91 1.14 4.93 1.66
C GLN A 91 1.27 4.55 3.14
N LYS A 92 2.08 5.31 3.88
CA LYS A 92 2.34 5.11 5.31
C LYS A 92 1.03 5.23 6.10
N THR A 93 0.34 4.10 6.27
CA THR A 93 -0.99 4.02 6.89
C THR A 93 -0.95 3.07 8.07
N LEU A 94 -1.72 3.39 9.13
CA LEU A 94 -1.72 2.56 10.33
C LEU A 94 -2.30 1.19 10.03
N ALA A 95 -3.38 1.06 9.26
CA ALA A 95 -4.03 -0.22 9.00
C ALA A 95 -3.09 -1.27 8.38
N ALA A 96 -2.25 -0.86 7.42
CA ALA A 96 -1.28 -1.74 6.78
C ALA A 96 -0.18 -2.17 7.77
N HIS A 97 0.37 -1.22 8.52
CA HIS A 97 1.42 -1.50 9.49
C HIS A 97 0.92 -2.35 10.67
N TYR A 98 -0.32 -2.10 11.12
CA TYR A 98 -1.02 -2.89 12.15
C TYR A 98 -1.20 -4.33 11.73
N LEU A 99 -1.68 -4.55 10.50
CA LEU A 99 -1.91 -5.89 9.99
C LEU A 99 -0.59 -6.68 9.96
N ALA A 100 0.49 -6.06 9.49
CA ALA A 100 1.82 -6.68 9.47
C ALA A 100 2.31 -7.05 10.88
N ILE A 101 2.18 -6.16 11.86
CA ILE A 101 2.57 -6.46 13.26
C ILE A 101 1.71 -7.58 13.83
N LYS A 102 0.38 -7.50 13.66
CA LYS A 102 -0.56 -8.51 14.17
C LYS A 102 -0.19 -9.90 13.66
N LEU A 103 0.04 -10.02 12.35
CA LEU A 103 0.40 -11.29 11.72
C LEU A 103 1.70 -11.85 12.28
N ARG A 104 2.74 -11.02 12.44
CA ARG A 104 4.01 -11.44 13.05
C ARG A 104 3.86 -11.87 14.51
N CYS A 105 2.99 -11.20 15.25
CA CYS A 105 2.66 -11.59 16.62
C CYS A 105 1.92 -12.93 16.67
N GLN A 106 0.99 -13.19 15.76
CA GLN A 106 0.29 -14.47 15.67
C GLN A 106 1.21 -15.63 15.28
N THR A 107 2.20 -15.40 14.41
CA THR A 107 3.18 -16.42 14.03
C THR A 107 4.35 -16.55 14.99
N ARG A 108 4.36 -15.80 16.10
CA ARG A 108 5.46 -15.77 17.08
C ARG A 108 6.80 -15.47 16.42
N ASP A 109 6.80 -14.58 15.43
CA ASP A 109 8.03 -14.12 14.78
C ASP A 109 8.80 -13.20 15.74
N MET A 110 9.60 -13.82 16.60
CA MET A 110 10.40 -13.16 17.63
C MET A 110 11.52 -12.28 17.06
N VAL A 111 11.89 -12.48 15.78
CA VAL A 111 12.97 -11.74 15.14
C VAL A 111 12.42 -10.43 14.59
N ASN A 112 11.37 -10.48 13.78
CA ASN A 112 10.85 -9.29 13.10
C ASN A 112 9.70 -8.64 13.86
N GLY A 113 8.95 -9.37 14.69
CA GLY A 113 7.83 -8.84 15.45
C GLY A 113 8.21 -7.65 16.33
N PRO A 114 9.24 -7.75 17.22
CA PRO A 114 9.69 -6.63 18.02
C PRO A 114 10.20 -5.45 17.17
N VAL A 115 10.81 -5.74 16.01
CA VAL A 115 11.37 -4.71 15.12
C VAL A 115 10.25 -3.91 14.47
N GLU A 116 9.23 -4.56 13.93
CA GLU A 116 8.07 -3.89 13.33
C GLU A 116 7.25 -3.11 14.35
N LEU A 117 7.09 -3.67 15.55
CA LEU A 117 6.35 -3.06 16.65
C LEU A 117 7.02 -1.77 17.16
N LYS A 118 8.36 -1.69 17.11
CA LYS A 118 9.13 -0.47 17.45
C LYS A 118 9.04 0.65 16.41
N LYS A 119 8.62 0.35 15.17
CA LYS A 119 8.47 1.38 14.12
C LYS A 119 7.27 2.29 14.35
N LEU A 120 6.32 1.86 15.17
CA LEU A 120 5.18 2.69 15.58
C LEU A 120 5.46 3.33 16.94
N PRO A 121 5.11 4.62 17.12
CA PRO A 121 5.10 5.21 18.44
C PRO A 121 4.03 4.52 19.29
N ARG A 122 4.26 4.38 20.60
CA ARG A 122 3.28 3.78 21.52
C ARG A 122 1.90 4.45 21.46
N ALA A 123 1.85 5.74 21.13
CA ALA A 123 0.60 6.48 20.96
C ALA A 123 -0.27 5.96 19.81
N ASP A 124 0.36 5.35 18.80
CA ASP A 124 -0.32 4.76 17.65
C ASP A 124 -0.51 3.26 17.82
N LEU A 125 -0.10 2.64 18.93
CA LEU A 125 -0.33 1.21 19.24
C LEU A 125 -1.56 1.03 20.14
N THR A 126 -2.51 0.20 19.72
CA THR A 126 -3.66 -0.19 20.54
C THR A 126 -3.20 -1.18 21.61
N GLN A 127 -3.78 -1.08 22.81
CA GLN A 127 -3.53 -2.06 23.88
C GLN A 127 -3.81 -3.49 23.42
N GLN A 128 -4.85 -3.71 22.61
CA GLN A 128 -5.18 -5.03 22.06
C GLN A 128 -4.00 -5.64 21.28
N LEU A 129 -3.34 -4.87 20.40
CA LEU A 129 -2.19 -5.36 19.65
C LEU A 129 -0.99 -5.63 20.57
N ILE A 130 -0.76 -4.78 21.57
CA ILE A 130 0.31 -4.96 22.56
C ILE A 130 0.10 -6.26 23.34
N ASP A 131 -1.13 -6.53 23.78
CA ASP A 131 -1.48 -7.72 24.54
C ASP A 131 -1.47 -8.98 23.67
N GLU A 132 -1.88 -8.88 22.40
CA GLU A 132 -1.74 -9.96 21.42
C GLU A 132 -0.27 -10.32 21.18
N CYS A 133 0.60 -9.34 21.04
CA CYS A 133 2.05 -9.59 20.91
C CYS A 133 2.63 -10.18 22.20
N ARG A 134 2.26 -9.64 23.37
CA ARG A 134 2.76 -10.11 24.67
C ARG A 134 2.32 -11.54 24.99
N SER A 135 1.07 -11.88 24.73
CA SER A 135 0.55 -13.25 24.90
C SER A 135 1.22 -14.27 23.99
N ASN A 136 1.78 -13.81 22.87
CA ASN A 136 2.59 -14.63 21.96
C ASN A 136 4.10 -14.57 22.25
N GLY A 137 4.51 -13.95 23.36
CA GLY A 137 5.91 -13.88 23.83
C GLY A 137 6.74 -12.77 23.18
N ILE A 138 6.11 -11.89 22.38
CA ILE A 138 6.76 -10.74 21.78
C ILE A 138 6.67 -9.54 22.74
N GLU A 139 7.76 -9.28 23.46
CA GLU A 139 7.82 -8.19 24.43
C GLU A 139 8.18 -6.84 23.79
N LEU A 140 7.37 -5.82 24.09
CA LEU A 140 7.76 -4.42 23.98
C LEU A 140 8.69 -4.09 25.15
N LYS A 141 10.01 -4.17 24.92
CA LYS A 141 10.97 -3.59 25.87
C LYS A 141 10.64 -2.11 26.10
N LYS A 142 10.65 -1.71 27.37
CA LYS A 142 10.09 -0.44 27.87
C LYS A 142 10.79 0.78 27.27
#